data_AF-A0A1Q8QIJ8-F1
#
_entry.id   AF-A0A1Q8QIJ8-F1
#
_cell.length_a   1.000
_cell.length_b   1.000
_cell.length_c   1.000
_cell.angle_alpha   90.00
_cell.angle_beta   90.00
_cell.angle_gamma   90.00
#
_symmetry.space_group_name_H-M   'P 1'
#
loop_
_entity.id
_entity.type
_entity.pdbx_description
1 polymer ?
#
loop_
_entity_poly.entity_id
_entity_poly.type
_entity_poly.pdbx_seq_one_letter_code
_entity_poly.pdbx_strand_id
1 'polypeptide(L)'
;MIDLDVLDKQCPKCCGLGRIENPAWYPIWATRSDLKDSVQILETKEKISLVGKTAPDQPDEPIFFICKECHGKGKVLTAEGKRLMEFVRFWLNPNY
;
A
#
# COMPACT_ATOMS: atom_id res chain seq x y z
N MET A 1 10.26 12.36 30.80
CA MET A 1 10.41 12.15 29.34
C MET A 1 9.05 11.74 28.82
N ILE A 2 8.53 12.40 27.79
CA ILE A 2 7.26 11.98 27.16
C ILE A 2 7.60 10.79 26.27
N ASP A 3 6.89 9.68 26.46
CA ASP A 3 6.97 8.55 25.54
C ASP A 3 6.30 8.98 24.22
N LEU A 4 7.08 9.04 23.13
CA LEU A 4 6.55 9.45 21.83
C LEU A 4 5.78 8.31 21.16
N ASP A 5 6.02 7.06 21.56
CA ASP A 5 5.41 5.88 20.97
C ASP A 5 3.93 5.74 21.38
N VAL A 6 3.48 6.46 22.41
CA VAL A 6 2.05 6.51 22.80
C VAL A 6 1.23 7.54 22.01
N LEU A 7 1.88 8.44 21.26
CA LEU A 7 1.20 9.54 20.55
C LEU A 7 0.61 9.09 19.21
N ASP A 8 1.15 8.02 18.64
CA ASP A 8 0.67 7.44 17.41
C ASP A 8 0.45 5.94 17.54
N LYS A 9 -0.38 5.39 16.65
CA LYS A 9 -0.58 3.96 16.52
C LYS A 9 -0.59 3.58 15.06
N GLN A 10 -0.29 2.31 14.79
CA GLN A 10 -0.38 1.76 13.45
C GLN A 10 -1.78 1.99 12.87
N CYS A 11 -1.84 2.48 11.62
CA CYS A 11 -3.11 2.69 10.95
C CYS A 11 -3.77 1.32 10.68
N PRO A 12 -4.98 1.06 11.20
CA PRO A 12 -5.62 -0.24 11.09
C PRO A 12 -6.02 -0.57 9.65
N LYS A 13 -6.34 0.44 8.84
CA LYS A 13 -6.82 0.24 7.47
C LYS A 13 -5.74 -0.14 6.46
N CYS A 14 -4.50 0.29 6.68
CA CYS A 14 -3.37 -0.05 5.81
C CYS A 14 -2.31 -0.87 6.52
N CYS A 15 -2.59 -1.35 7.74
CA CYS A 15 -1.66 -2.11 8.57
C CYS A 15 -0.25 -1.50 8.62
N GLY A 16 -0.13 -0.18 8.77
CA GLY A 16 1.18 0.48 8.85
C GLY A 16 1.82 0.86 7.51
N LEU A 17 1.30 0.39 6.38
CA LEU A 17 1.96 0.56 5.08
C LEU A 17 1.82 1.96 4.48
N GLY A 18 0.81 2.73 4.93
CA GLY A 18 0.48 4.05 4.36
C GLY A 18 -0.19 3.98 2.98
N ARG A 19 -0.28 2.80 2.38
CA ARG A 19 -0.85 2.54 1.06
C ARG A 19 -1.75 1.33 1.07
N ILE A 20 -2.67 1.27 0.11
CA ILE A 20 -3.61 0.18 -0.10
C ILE A 20 -3.42 -0.32 -1.53
N GLU A 21 -3.32 -1.63 -1.71
CA GLU A 21 -3.24 -2.23 -3.05
C GLU A 21 -4.47 -1.90 -3.87
N ASN A 22 -4.26 -1.69 -5.17
CA ASN A 22 -5.35 -1.55 -6.10
C ASN A 22 -5.82 -2.94 -6.57
N PRO A 23 -7.07 -3.35 -6.28
CA PRO A 23 -7.60 -4.63 -6.73
C PRO A 23 -7.60 -4.81 -8.26
N ALA A 24 -7.58 -3.72 -9.03
CA ALA A 24 -7.49 -3.77 -10.50
C ALA A 24 -6.22 -4.50 -10.99
N TRP A 25 -5.17 -4.57 -10.16
CA TRP A 25 -3.92 -5.25 -10.49
C TRP A 25 -3.92 -6.74 -10.13
N TYR A 26 -4.90 -7.23 -9.37
CA TYR A 26 -4.95 -8.62 -8.91
C TYR A 26 -5.02 -9.64 -10.06
N PRO A 27 -5.83 -9.44 -11.13
CA PRO A 27 -5.86 -10.38 -12.26
C PRO A 27 -4.50 -10.54 -12.95
N ILE A 28 -3.74 -9.44 -13.05
CA ILE A 28 -2.42 -9.44 -13.69
C ILE A 28 -1.40 -10.16 -12.80
N TRP A 29 -1.45 -9.95 -11.49
CA TRP A 29 -0.59 -10.66 -10.55
C TRP A 29 -0.88 -12.15 -10.50
N ALA A 30 -2.15 -12.55 -10.50
CA ALA A 30 -2.57 -13.95 -10.56
C ALA A 30 -2.06 -14.62 -11.84
N THR A 31 -2.33 -14.02 -13.01
CA THR A 31 -1.89 -14.55 -14.31
C THR A 31 -0.37 -14.68 -14.40
N ARG A 32 0.38 -13.75 -13.80
CA ARG A 32 1.85 -13.78 -13.80
C ARG A 32 2.44 -14.80 -12.82
N SER A 33 1.74 -15.09 -11.73
CA SER A 33 2.08 -16.19 -10.80
C SER A 33 1.86 -17.54 -11.50
N ASP A 34 0.70 -17.73 -12.12
CA ASP A 34 0.35 -18.96 -12.84
C ASP A 34 1.29 -19.22 -14.02
N LEU A 35 1.73 -18.17 -14.71
CA LEU A 35 2.76 -18.26 -15.75
C LEU A 35 4.13 -18.68 -15.19
N LYS A 36 4.52 -18.19 -14.01
CA LYS A 36 5.80 -18.57 -13.40
C LYS A 36 5.79 -20.06 -12.99
N ASP A 37 4.67 -20.54 -12.47
CA ASP A 37 4.47 -21.94 -12.08
C ASP A 37 4.35 -22.86 -13.31
N SER A 38 3.68 -22.41 -14.37
CA SER A 38 3.56 -23.20 -15.62
C SER A 38 4.83 -23.21 -16.47
N VAL A 39 5.66 -22.16 -16.42
CA VAL A 39 6.99 -22.15 -17.06
C VAL A 39 7.95 -23.11 -16.37
N GLN A 40 7.93 -23.23 -15.04
CA GLN A 40 8.73 -24.22 -14.32
C GLN A 40 8.35 -25.67 -14.65
N ILE A 41 7.08 -25.95 -14.96
CA ILE A 41 6.63 -27.30 -15.37
C ILE A 41 7.06 -27.61 -16.82
N LEU A 42 7.17 -26.60 -17.69
CA LEU A 42 7.53 -26.74 -19.10
C LEU A 42 9.06 -26.80 -19.36
N GLU A 43 9.91 -26.28 -18.46
CA GLU A 43 11.37 -26.36 -18.62
C GLU A 43 11.93 -27.80 -18.63
N THR A 44 11.12 -28.80 -18.27
CA THR A 44 11.52 -30.21 -18.34
C THR A 44 11.27 -30.88 -19.70
N LYS A 45 10.48 -30.29 -20.60
CA LYS A 45 10.20 -30.87 -21.93
C LYS A 45 10.00 -29.79 -22.99
N GLU A 46 11.03 -29.68 -23.83
CA GLU A 46 11.04 -29.10 -25.19
C GLU A 46 10.90 -27.58 -25.34
N LYS A 47 11.93 -27.03 -26.00
CA LYS A 47 11.93 -25.77 -26.76
C LYS A 47 10.59 -25.55 -27.48
N ILE A 48 9.75 -24.66 -26.97
CA ILE A 48 8.62 -24.12 -27.72
C ILE A 48 8.79 -22.61 -27.79
N SER A 49 9.01 -22.13 -29.01
CA SER A 49 8.89 -20.72 -29.41
C SER A 49 7.53 -20.17 -28.96
N LEU A 50 7.52 -19.36 -27.91
CA LEU A 50 6.36 -18.54 -27.56
C LEU A 50 6.50 -17.17 -28.24
N VAL A 51 6.10 -17.15 -29.50
CA VAL A 51 5.65 -15.93 -30.18
C VAL A 51 4.43 -15.39 -29.44
N GLY A 52 4.50 -14.13 -29.03
CA GLY A 52 3.36 -13.23 -28.89
C GLY A 52 2.22 -13.69 -27.98
N LYS A 53 2.43 -13.67 -26.66
CA LYS A 53 1.32 -13.37 -25.74
C LYS A 53 1.44 -11.89 -25.41
N THR A 54 0.56 -11.09 -26.00
CA THR A 54 0.28 -9.71 -25.59
C THR A 54 0.34 -9.64 -24.07
N ALA A 55 1.29 -8.86 -23.54
CA ALA A 55 1.28 -8.54 -22.12
C ALA A 55 -0.14 -8.03 -21.81
N PRO A 56 -0.82 -8.51 -20.75
CA PRO A 56 -2.11 -7.96 -20.39
C PRO A 56 -1.93 -6.45 -20.24
N ASP A 57 -2.75 -5.67 -20.94
CA ASP A 57 -2.68 -4.21 -20.91
C ASP A 57 -2.67 -3.79 -19.44
N GLN A 58 -1.59 -3.11 -19.04
CA GLN A 58 -1.48 -2.65 -17.66
C GLN A 58 -2.65 -1.70 -17.39
N PRO A 59 -3.32 -1.78 -16.22
CA PRO A 59 -4.39 -0.87 -15.90
C PRO A 59 -3.81 0.56 -15.89
N ASP A 60 -4.55 1.52 -16.42
CA ASP A 60 -4.18 2.93 -16.38
C ASP A 60 -4.13 3.49 -14.94
N GLU A 61 -4.67 2.73 -13.99
CA GLU A 61 -4.71 3.07 -12.57
C GLU A 61 -3.41 2.71 -11.83
N PRO A 62 -3.06 3.45 -10.77
CA PRO A 62 -1.87 3.16 -9.98
C PRO A 62 -1.97 1.80 -9.27
N ILE A 63 -0.82 1.17 -9.06
CA ILE A 63 -0.70 -0.11 -8.35
C ILE A 63 -1.14 -0.02 -6.89
N PHE A 64 -0.91 1.14 -6.27
CA PHE A 64 -1.30 1.41 -4.89
C PHE A 64 -1.99 2.77 -4.79
N PHE A 65 -3.00 2.85 -3.93
CA PHE A 65 -3.60 4.09 -3.50
C PHE A 65 -3.01 4.55 -2.16
N ILE A 66 -2.88 5.87 -1.98
CA ILE A 66 -2.55 6.43 -0.67
C ILE A 66 -3.68 6.11 0.31
N CYS A 67 -3.35 5.58 1.48
CA CYS A 67 -4.34 5.32 2.50
C CYS A 67 -4.96 6.64 2.97
N LYS A 68 -6.26 6.82 2.72
CA LYS A 68 -7.00 8.04 3.05
C LYS A 68 -7.12 8.30 4.55
N GLU A 69 -6.96 7.27 5.39
CA GLU A 69 -7.11 7.40 6.85
C GLU A 69 -5.86 7.95 7.52
N CYS A 70 -4.68 7.47 7.11
CA CYS A 70 -3.40 7.95 7.64
C CYS A 70 -2.69 8.93 6.70
N HIS A 71 -3.32 9.27 5.58
CA HIS A 71 -2.78 10.16 4.54
C HIS A 71 -1.35 9.78 4.11
N GLY A 72 -1.09 8.48 3.93
CA GLY A 72 0.23 8.00 3.50
C GLY A 72 1.23 7.72 4.62
N LYS A 73 0.96 8.14 5.87
CA LYS A 73 1.95 8.04 6.96
C LYS A 73 2.09 6.64 7.56
N GLY A 74 1.12 5.74 7.31
CA GLY A 74 1.08 4.42 7.96
C GLY A 74 0.65 4.45 9.43
N LYS A 75 0.58 5.62 10.06
CA LYS A 75 0.19 5.79 11.46
C LYS A 75 -0.93 6.82 11.60
N VAL A 76 -1.70 6.70 12.68
CA VAL A 76 -2.75 7.63 13.08
C VAL A 76 -2.52 8.08 14.52
N LEU A 77 -2.86 9.33 14.83
CA LEU A 77 -2.70 9.86 16.18
C LEU A 77 -3.65 9.14 17.17
N THR A 78 -3.12 8.84 18.35
CA THR A 78 -3.92 8.43 19.51
C THR A 78 -4.70 9.63 20.08
N ALA A 79 -5.54 9.41 21.08
CA ALA A 79 -6.26 10.51 21.73
C ALA A 79 -5.28 11.53 22.37
N GLU A 80 -4.19 11.04 22.94
CA GLU A 80 -3.13 11.88 23.52
C GLU A 80 -2.37 12.65 22.44
N GLY A 81 -1.99 11.97 21.34
CA GLY A 81 -1.37 12.63 20.19
C GLY A 81 -2.25 13.73 19.59
N LYS A 82 -3.57 13.51 19.52
CA LYS A 82 -4.52 14.54 19.04
C LYS A 82 -4.55 15.76 19.97
N ARG A 83 -4.66 15.55 21.29
CA ARG A 83 -4.64 16.64 22.28
C ARG A 83 -3.35 17.45 22.22
N LEU A 84 -2.21 16.79 22.07
CA LEU A 84 -0.93 17.48 21.93
C LEU A 84 -0.90 18.34 20.66
N MET A 85 -1.34 17.79 19.53
CA MET A 85 -1.37 18.54 18.26
C MET A 85 -2.37 19.70 18.30
N GLU A 86 -3.50 19.56 18.98
CA GLU A 86 -4.44 20.66 19.23
C GLU A 86 -3.81 21.76 20.08
N PHE A 87 -3.12 21.39 21.17
CA PHE A 87 -2.39 22.34 22.01
C PHE A 87 -1.32 23.09 21.21
N VAL A 88 -0.52 22.38 20.41
CA VAL A 88 0.50 23.00 19.55
C VAL A 88 -0.14 23.92 18.50
N ARG A 89 -1.23 23.51 17.85
CA ARG A 89 -1.95 24.36 16.87
C ARG A 89 -2.49 25.63 17.52
N PHE A 90 -3.05 25.54 18.72
CA PHE A 90 -3.57 26.70 19.45
C PHE A 90 -2.49 27.77 19.67
N TRP A 91 -1.28 27.36 20.08
CA TRP A 91 -0.19 28.31 20.32
C TRP A 91 0.49 28.82 19.04
N LEU A 92 0.49 28.01 17.97
CA LEU A 92 1.05 28.43 16.68
C LEU A 92 0.12 29.36 15.89
N ASN A 93 -1.20 29.25 16.10
CA ASN A 93 -2.19 30.11 15.45
C ASN A 93 -3.40 30.32 16.39
N PRO A 94 -3.31 31.27 17.34
CA PRO A 94 -4.36 31.49 18.33
C PRO A 94 -5.67 32.10 17.78
N ASN A 95 -5.70 32.46 16.49
CA ASN A 95 -6.81 33.18 15.85
C ASN A 95 -7.58 32.34 14.79
N TYR A 96 -7.47 31.01 14.81
CA TYR A 96 -8.16 30.11 13.87
C TYR A 96 -9.07 29.10 14.58
#